data_AF-A0A3D1GBQ8-F1
#
_entry.id   AF-A0A3D1GBQ8-F1
#
_cell.length_a   1.000
_cell.length_b   1.000
_cell.length_c   1.000
_cell.angle_alpha   90.00
_cell.angle_beta   90.00
_cell.angle_gamma   90.00
#
_symmetry.space_group_name_H-M   'P 1'
#
loop_
_entity.id
_entity.type
_entity.pdbx_description
1 polymer ?
#
loop_
_entity_poly.entity_id
_entity_poly.type
_entity_poly.pdbx_seq_one_letter_code
_entity_poly.pdbx_strand_id
1 'polypeptide(L)'
;MLSVSDVLERLGVDAKIGRVQKDKINEVTFPYLLFLNNENRGFSLIKKQDDLDQLKDEIDFAKDIILKAEKPKEVKDKGNQEQYSKDRFFGLASTLIVITGLILLSVNTIPSFSIATMFFLLSVIAGVSVGYVLVAKEVGVTYKAVEEFCGAGKRVNCDAVLNSEGATLFGHLTLSDSVLGYFIFQAVIATFLLPNEALYPTYLVGLAVFGTVSILVVGYSVYYQAVKVKSWCKLCLAVGSILIAQFLFFAHAYYTGVFTLNDITPPSIINMVLLFGITGLSVLVLKDKVKTANEVAQSEARSNQIKYSPEVFTSLLLKQRKVDVSFFEEEILLGEYKAPVRITMASNMFCNPCKRQHELLSELLAIYPAKVCISVRFLPARDIEREGKETINPRAYLMSYWYRHISGRKNASEKTVRTDSRLVRNQRYRGVFTTIPIEPGKGEPGRSGNYWSAIPP
;
A
#
# COMPACT_ATOMS: atom_id res chain seq x y z
N MET A 1 16.44 5.98 -13.97
CA MET A 1 15.13 5.34 -14.11
C MET A 1 15.36 3.93 -14.61
N LEU A 2 14.70 2.94 -14.02
CA LEU A 2 14.40 1.73 -14.77
C LEU A 2 13.25 2.10 -15.71
N SER A 3 13.37 1.85 -17.00
CA SER A 3 12.23 1.96 -17.89
C SER A 3 11.13 0.99 -17.42
N VAL A 4 9.86 1.27 -17.71
CA VAL A 4 8.77 0.34 -17.37
C VAL A 4 9.04 -1.05 -17.95
N SER A 5 9.68 -1.11 -19.13
CA SER A 5 10.19 -2.35 -19.70
C SER A 5 11.26 -3.02 -18.86
N ASP A 6 12.26 -2.30 -18.33
CA ASP A 6 13.30 -2.91 -17.47
C ASP A 6 12.69 -3.46 -16.17
N VAL A 7 11.64 -2.80 -15.64
CA VAL A 7 10.91 -3.30 -14.46
C VAL A 7 10.15 -4.57 -14.82
N LEU A 8 9.47 -4.62 -15.96
CA LEU A 8 8.75 -5.81 -16.42
C LEU A 8 9.71 -6.98 -16.69
N GLU A 9 10.84 -6.72 -17.35
CA GLU A 9 11.87 -7.72 -17.60
C GLU A 9 12.45 -8.27 -16.29
N ARG A 10 12.73 -7.39 -15.32
CA ARG A 10 13.16 -7.80 -13.95
C ARG A 10 12.11 -8.65 -13.24
N LEU A 11 10.82 -8.38 -13.46
CA LEU A 11 9.72 -9.17 -12.91
C LEU A 11 9.53 -10.52 -13.64
N GLY A 12 10.26 -10.78 -14.72
CA GLY A 12 10.10 -11.96 -15.57
C GLY A 12 8.90 -11.87 -16.52
N VAL A 13 8.46 -10.65 -16.83
CA VAL A 13 7.33 -10.34 -17.71
C VAL A 13 7.87 -9.93 -19.07
N ASP A 14 7.65 -10.75 -20.10
CA ASP A 14 7.99 -10.39 -21.47
C ASP A 14 7.14 -9.21 -21.92
N ALA A 15 7.80 -8.10 -22.29
CA ALA A 15 7.14 -6.88 -22.73
C ALA A 15 7.53 -6.56 -24.18
N LYS A 16 6.53 -6.32 -25.02
CA LYS A 16 6.71 -5.80 -26.38
C LYS A 16 6.43 -4.30 -26.37
N ILE A 17 7.38 -3.53 -26.88
CA ILE A 17 7.27 -2.07 -27.01
C ILE A 17 7.21 -1.75 -28.50
N GLY A 18 6.25 -0.94 -28.92
CA GLY A 18 6.13 -0.55 -30.32
C GLY A 18 5.34 0.73 -30.49
N ARG A 19 5.54 1.39 -31.63
CA ARG A 19 4.64 2.43 -32.12
C ARG A 19 3.63 1.78 -33.05
N VAL A 20 2.36 2.11 -32.88
CA VAL A 20 1.28 1.54 -33.69
C VAL A 20 0.61 2.68 -34.45
N GLN A 21 0.45 2.48 -35.75
CA GLN A 21 -0.29 3.43 -36.60
C GLN A 21 -1.77 3.44 -36.23
N LYS A 22 -2.44 4.58 -36.41
CA LYS A 22 -3.85 4.82 -36.05
C LYS A 22 -4.80 3.70 -36.52
N ASP A 23 -4.54 3.15 -37.71
CA ASP A 23 -5.41 2.15 -38.33
C ASP A 23 -5.25 0.74 -37.72
N LYS A 24 -4.14 0.49 -37.01
CA LYS A 24 -3.83 -0.82 -36.41
C LYS A 24 -4.00 -0.87 -34.89
N ILE A 25 -4.39 0.23 -34.25
CA ILE A 25 -4.54 0.24 -32.78
C ILE A 25 -5.67 -0.69 -32.32
N ASN A 26 -6.73 -0.82 -33.13
CA ASN A 26 -7.86 -1.72 -32.85
C ASN A 26 -7.50 -3.21 -33.03
N GLU A 27 -6.38 -3.52 -33.68
CA GLU A 27 -5.88 -4.90 -33.82
C GLU A 27 -5.07 -5.35 -32.58
N VAL A 28 -4.70 -4.41 -31.70
CA VAL A 28 -3.93 -4.72 -30.49
C VAL A 28 -4.88 -5.28 -29.43
N THR A 29 -4.72 -6.57 -29.13
CA THR A 29 -5.49 -7.21 -28.06
C THR A 29 -5.19 -6.60 -26.68
N PHE A 30 -6.23 -6.23 -25.94
CA PHE A 30 -6.15 -5.74 -24.56
C PHE A 30 -5.63 -6.82 -23.57
N PRO A 31 -5.03 -6.44 -22.43
CA PRO A 31 -4.68 -5.08 -21.98
C PRO A 31 -3.29 -4.61 -22.45
N TYR A 32 -3.10 -3.30 -22.60
CA TYR A 32 -1.79 -2.68 -22.87
C TYR A 32 -1.66 -1.31 -22.19
N LEU A 33 -0.43 -0.85 -21.98
CA LEU A 33 -0.10 0.48 -21.47
C LEU A 33 0.18 1.42 -22.64
N LEU A 34 -0.50 2.57 -22.67
CA LEU A 34 -0.30 3.63 -23.64
C LEU A 34 0.47 4.78 -22.98
N PHE A 35 1.59 5.18 -23.57
CA PHE A 35 2.31 6.38 -23.14
C PHE A 35 1.86 7.57 -23.99
N LEU A 36 1.22 8.55 -23.35
CA LEU A 36 0.73 9.77 -24.00
C LEU A 36 1.79 10.87 -23.90
N ASN A 37 2.17 11.43 -25.03
CA ASN A 37 3.19 12.49 -25.11
C ASN A 37 2.63 13.92 -24.98
N ASN A 38 1.64 14.13 -24.10
CA ASN A 38 1.05 15.43 -23.79
C ASN A 38 1.62 16.06 -22.50
N GLU A 39 1.16 17.27 -22.13
CA GLU A 39 1.69 18.04 -20.98
C GLU A 39 1.70 17.24 -19.65
N ASN A 40 0.76 16.30 -19.48
CA ASN A 40 0.80 15.27 -18.44
C ASN A 40 1.46 14.00 -18.98
N ARG A 41 2.81 13.95 -18.96
CA ARG A 41 3.58 12.74 -19.29
C ARG A 41 3.14 11.58 -18.38
N GLY A 42 2.38 10.63 -18.92
CA GLY A 42 1.78 9.55 -18.13
C GLY A 42 1.56 8.27 -18.91
N PHE A 43 1.51 7.15 -18.19
CA PHE A 43 1.08 5.85 -18.71
C PHE A 43 -0.39 5.63 -18.40
N SER A 44 -1.20 5.37 -19.42
CA SER A 44 -2.62 5.03 -19.30
C SER A 44 -2.81 3.54 -19.57
N LEU A 45 -3.49 2.83 -18.66
CA LEU A 45 -3.76 1.38 -18.80
C LEU A 45 -5.07 1.16 -19.55
N ILE A 46 -4.99 0.61 -20.77
CA ILE A 46 -6.15 0.31 -21.61
C ILE A 46 -6.51 -1.16 -21.43
N LYS A 47 -7.68 -1.44 -20.84
CA LYS A 47 -8.17 -2.82 -20.60
C LYS A 47 -9.27 -3.22 -21.57
N LYS A 48 -10.00 -2.27 -22.13
CA LYS A 48 -11.15 -2.47 -23.03
C LYS A 48 -11.25 -1.35 -24.07
N GLN A 49 -12.06 -1.57 -25.09
CA GLN A 49 -12.34 -0.59 -26.15
C GLN A 49 -12.89 0.74 -25.59
N ASP A 50 -13.78 0.69 -24.58
CA ASP A 50 -14.33 1.90 -23.96
C ASP A 50 -13.27 2.82 -23.34
N ASP A 51 -12.21 2.23 -22.77
CA ASP A 51 -11.11 3.00 -22.17
C ASP A 51 -10.29 3.69 -23.27
N LEU A 52 -10.19 3.08 -24.46
CA LEU A 52 -9.55 3.69 -25.64
C LEU A 52 -10.41 4.81 -26.21
N ASP A 53 -11.74 4.63 -26.26
CA ASP A 53 -12.69 5.61 -26.79
C ASP A 53 -12.70 6.91 -25.97
N GLN A 54 -12.52 6.82 -24.65
CA GLN A 54 -12.40 7.99 -23.76
C GLN A 54 -11.14 8.82 -24.00
N LEU A 55 -10.08 8.21 -24.56
CA LEU A 55 -8.78 8.83 -24.77
C LEU A 55 -8.54 9.20 -26.23
N LYS A 56 -9.44 8.87 -27.16
CA LYS A 56 -9.26 9.06 -28.61
C LYS A 56 -8.84 10.47 -29.02
N ASP A 57 -9.32 11.49 -28.33
CA ASP A 57 -9.04 12.90 -28.62
C ASP A 57 -7.68 13.36 -28.10
N GLU A 58 -7.07 12.63 -27.16
CA GLU A 58 -5.78 12.96 -26.53
C GLU A 58 -4.60 12.21 -27.16
N ILE A 59 -4.85 11.24 -28.05
CA ILE A 59 -3.81 10.37 -28.62
C ILE A 59 -3.15 11.02 -29.83
N ASP A 60 -1.84 11.29 -29.71
CA ASP A 60 -0.98 11.62 -30.84
C ASP A 60 -0.26 10.35 -31.30
N PHE A 61 -0.92 9.59 -32.19
CA PHE A 61 -0.42 8.33 -32.75
C PHE A 61 0.97 8.42 -33.41
N ALA A 62 1.45 9.62 -33.75
CA ALA A 62 2.80 9.80 -34.29
C ALA A 62 3.90 9.75 -33.20
N LYS A 63 3.55 10.04 -31.95
CA LYS A 63 4.49 10.16 -30.82
C LYS A 63 4.27 9.14 -29.71
N ASP A 64 3.07 8.59 -29.62
CA ASP A 64 2.69 7.71 -28.53
C ASP A 64 3.25 6.29 -28.68
N ILE A 65 3.63 5.70 -27.55
CA ILE A 65 4.29 4.39 -27.48
C ILE A 65 3.36 3.42 -26.78
N ILE A 66 3.15 2.24 -27.39
CA ILE A 66 2.39 1.15 -26.79
C ILE A 66 3.36 0.17 -26.15
N LEU A 67 3.12 -0.13 -24.88
CA LEU A 67 3.83 -1.15 -24.12
C LEU A 67 2.85 -2.25 -23.75
N LYS A 68 3.04 -3.44 -24.34
CA LYS A 68 2.23 -4.61 -24.07
C LYS A 68 3.03 -5.60 -23.25
N ALA A 69 2.60 -5.82 -22.01
CA ALA A 69 3.11 -6.91 -21.18
C ALA A 69 2.37 -8.20 -21.52
N GLU A 70 3.10 -9.26 -21.86
CA GLU A 70 2.55 -10.61 -21.93
C GLU A 70 2.38 -11.17 -20.53
N LYS A 71 1.38 -12.04 -20.31
CA LYS A 71 1.16 -12.64 -19.00
C LYS A 71 2.37 -13.50 -18.65
N PRO A 72 3.10 -13.22 -17.55
CA PRO A 72 4.24 -14.04 -17.17
C PRO A 72 3.78 -15.45 -16.80
N LYS A 73 4.57 -16.47 -17.15
CA LYS A 73 4.35 -17.85 -16.67
C LYS A 73 4.61 -17.94 -15.17
N GLU A 74 5.62 -17.22 -14.66
CA GLU A 74 5.94 -17.04 -13.23
C GLU A 74 6.58 -15.66 -13.00
N VAL A 75 6.20 -14.98 -11.92
CA VAL A 75 6.82 -13.69 -11.51
C VAL A 75 8.11 -14.00 -10.74
N LYS A 76 9.27 -13.58 -11.24
CA LYS A 76 10.58 -13.98 -10.69
C LYS A 76 11.03 -13.21 -9.43
N ASP A 77 10.33 -12.15 -9.04
CA ASP A 77 10.74 -11.31 -7.91
C ASP A 77 10.24 -11.86 -6.56
N LYS A 78 11.19 -12.30 -5.72
CA LYS A 78 10.94 -12.83 -4.37
C LYS A 78 10.24 -11.83 -3.45
N GLY A 79 10.56 -10.53 -3.55
CA GLY A 79 9.95 -9.51 -2.71
C GLY A 79 8.48 -9.29 -3.05
N ASN A 80 8.17 -9.29 -4.35
CA ASN A 80 6.80 -9.14 -4.83
C ASN A 80 5.94 -10.38 -4.54
N GLN A 81 6.51 -11.59 -4.64
CA GLN A 81 5.80 -12.82 -4.29
C GLN A 81 5.40 -12.91 -2.80
N GLU A 82 6.29 -12.51 -1.88
CA GLU A 82 6.00 -12.55 -0.45
C GLU A 82 4.86 -11.58 -0.07
N GLN A 83 4.85 -10.38 -0.65
CA GLN A 83 3.76 -9.43 -0.44
C GLN A 83 2.46 -9.89 -1.09
N TYR A 84 2.52 -10.37 -2.34
CA TYR A 84 1.35 -10.86 -3.07
C TYR A 84 0.68 -12.08 -2.41
N SER A 85 1.46 -12.95 -1.78
CA SER A 85 0.94 -14.10 -1.02
C SER A 85 0.26 -13.70 0.29
N LYS A 86 0.79 -12.70 1.01
CA LYS A 86 0.14 -12.14 2.20
C LYS A 86 -1.18 -11.47 1.85
N ASP A 87 -1.20 -10.64 0.80
CA ASP A 87 -2.42 -9.96 0.35
C ASP A 87 -3.47 -10.96 -0.15
N ARG A 88 -3.07 -12.00 -0.88
CA ARG A 88 -3.97 -13.09 -1.27
C ARG A 88 -4.48 -13.88 -0.08
N PHE A 89 -3.65 -14.16 0.93
CA PHE A 89 -4.08 -14.86 2.14
C PHE A 89 -5.12 -14.05 2.92
N PHE A 90 -4.88 -12.76 3.13
CA PHE A 90 -5.84 -11.87 3.79
C PHE A 90 -7.14 -11.71 2.98
N GLY A 91 -7.04 -11.57 1.66
CA GLY A 91 -8.20 -11.53 0.77
C GLY A 91 -9.03 -12.80 0.81
N LEU A 92 -8.37 -13.97 0.70
CA LEU A 92 -9.03 -15.28 0.77
C LEU A 92 -9.66 -15.55 2.13
N ALA A 93 -8.96 -15.23 3.22
CA ALA A 93 -9.47 -15.38 4.58
C ALA A 93 -10.70 -14.50 4.82
N SER A 94 -10.68 -13.24 4.35
CA SER A 94 -11.82 -12.34 4.35
C SER A 94 -13.02 -12.94 3.61
N THR A 95 -12.85 -13.39 2.37
CA THR A 95 -13.93 -14.02 1.60
C THR A 95 -14.43 -15.31 2.23
N LEU A 96 -13.55 -16.13 2.80
CA LEU A 96 -13.92 -17.36 3.51
C LEU A 96 -14.74 -17.05 4.76
N ILE A 97 -14.39 -16.01 5.52
CA ILE A 97 -15.17 -15.58 6.69
C ILE A 97 -16.57 -15.12 6.26
N VAL A 98 -16.69 -14.34 5.19
CA VAL A 98 -18.00 -13.88 4.67
C VAL A 98 -18.84 -15.06 4.18
N ILE A 99 -18.25 -15.97 3.40
CA ILE A 99 -18.93 -17.17 2.90
C ILE A 99 -19.34 -18.08 4.05
N THR A 100 -18.46 -18.29 5.03
CA THR A 100 -18.77 -19.09 6.24
C THR A 100 -19.90 -18.43 7.03
N GLY A 101 -19.89 -17.10 7.17
CA GLY A 101 -20.99 -16.35 7.78
C GLY A 101 -22.32 -16.56 7.04
N LEU A 102 -22.33 -16.48 5.71
CA LEU A 102 -23.51 -16.73 4.87
C LEU A 102 -24.00 -18.18 4.95
N ILE A 103 -23.09 -19.15 5.01
CA ILE A 103 -23.43 -20.57 5.19
C ILE A 103 -24.02 -20.80 6.59
N LEU A 104 -23.44 -20.23 7.65
CA LEU A 104 -23.98 -20.34 9.00
C LEU A 104 -25.37 -19.68 9.12
N LEU A 105 -25.58 -18.53 8.46
CA LEU A 105 -26.88 -17.84 8.34
C LEU A 105 -27.94 -18.72 7.68
N SER A 106 -27.58 -19.41 6.60
CA SER A 106 -28.51 -20.26 5.84
C SER A 106 -28.79 -21.58 6.56
N VAL A 107 -27.79 -22.27 7.10
CA VAL A 107 -27.98 -23.59 7.75
C VAL A 107 -28.86 -23.51 8.99
N ASN A 108 -28.72 -22.47 9.81
CA ASN A 108 -29.48 -22.33 11.06
C ASN A 108 -30.94 -21.88 10.86
N THR A 109 -31.30 -21.42 9.65
CA THR A 109 -32.64 -20.86 9.36
C THR A 109 -33.50 -21.78 8.48
N ILE A 110 -32.92 -22.84 7.91
CA ILE A 110 -33.63 -23.92 7.18
C ILE A 110 -34.74 -24.60 8.02
N PRO A 111 -34.59 -24.84 9.35
CA PRO A 111 -35.63 -25.51 10.14
C PRO A 111 -36.89 -24.66 10.34
N SER A 112 -36.79 -23.33 10.27
CA SER A 112 -37.84 -22.36 10.64
C SER A 112 -38.24 -21.51 9.42
N PHE A 113 -38.63 -22.19 8.33
CA PHE A 113 -38.92 -21.58 7.03
C PHE A 113 -40.24 -20.79 7.06
N SER A 114 -40.14 -19.47 7.24
CA SER A 114 -41.27 -18.53 7.19
C SER A 114 -40.96 -17.40 6.21
N ILE A 115 -41.98 -16.87 5.53
CA ILE A 115 -41.84 -15.71 4.64
C ILE A 115 -41.25 -14.52 5.41
N ALA A 116 -41.60 -14.39 6.69
CA ALA A 116 -41.10 -13.35 7.58
C ALA A 116 -39.59 -13.48 7.85
N THR A 117 -39.10 -14.70 8.09
CA THR A 117 -37.67 -14.94 8.32
C THR A 117 -36.85 -14.73 7.04
N MET A 118 -37.37 -15.13 5.87
CA MET A 118 -36.72 -14.87 4.58
C MET A 118 -36.60 -13.37 4.27
N PHE A 119 -37.66 -12.59 4.48
CA PHE A 119 -37.63 -11.15 4.28
C PHE A 119 -36.59 -10.48 5.19
N PHE A 120 -36.56 -10.85 6.47
CA PHE A 120 -35.58 -10.33 7.41
C PHE A 120 -34.15 -10.65 6.97
N LEU A 121 -33.85 -11.89 6.60
CA LEU A 121 -32.53 -12.30 6.12
C LEU A 121 -32.07 -11.54 4.88
N LEU A 122 -32.95 -11.39 3.88
CA LEU A 122 -32.65 -10.62 2.68
C LEU A 122 -32.34 -9.16 3.00
N SER A 123 -33.08 -8.56 3.93
CA SER A 123 -32.84 -7.19 4.38
C SER A 123 -31.48 -7.04 5.07
N VAL A 124 -31.07 -8.02 5.88
CA VAL A 124 -29.76 -8.04 6.57
C VAL A 124 -28.63 -8.17 5.55
N ILE A 125 -28.73 -9.12 4.60
CA ILE A 125 -27.71 -9.31 3.56
C ILE A 125 -27.56 -8.06 2.71
N ALA A 126 -28.67 -7.46 2.28
CA ALA A 126 -28.66 -6.20 1.54
C ALA A 126 -28.03 -5.08 2.36
N GLY A 127 -28.38 -4.95 3.64
CA GLY A 127 -27.84 -3.96 4.55
C GLY A 127 -26.34 -4.09 4.78
N VAL A 128 -25.84 -5.31 5.05
CA VAL A 128 -24.40 -5.59 5.18
C VAL A 128 -23.67 -5.24 3.89
N SER A 129 -24.23 -5.62 2.73
CA SER A 129 -23.61 -5.37 1.43
C SER A 129 -23.47 -3.87 1.15
N VAL A 130 -24.53 -3.10 1.34
CA VAL A 130 -24.50 -1.64 1.13
C VAL A 130 -23.63 -0.95 2.20
N GLY A 131 -23.69 -1.39 3.46
CA GLY A 131 -22.85 -0.88 4.54
C GLY A 131 -21.36 -1.10 4.29
N TYR A 132 -20.98 -2.27 3.76
CA TYR A 132 -19.60 -2.58 3.35
C TYR A 132 -19.13 -1.61 2.26
N VAL A 133 -19.94 -1.40 1.23
CA VAL A 133 -19.61 -0.44 0.15
C VAL A 133 -19.45 0.98 0.69
N LEU A 134 -20.27 1.36 1.68
CA LEU A 134 -20.21 2.67 2.33
C LEU A 134 -18.87 2.89 3.05
N VAL A 135 -18.45 1.92 3.89
CA VAL A 135 -17.17 1.96 4.60
C VAL A 135 -15.99 1.89 3.63
N ALA A 136 -16.06 1.04 2.60
CA ALA A 136 -14.99 0.93 1.61
C ALA A 136 -14.78 2.26 0.87
N LYS A 137 -15.88 2.93 0.50
CA LYS A 137 -15.83 4.25 -0.14
C LYS A 137 -15.24 5.32 0.79
N GLU A 138 -15.60 5.29 2.07
CA GLU A 138 -15.07 6.22 3.09
C GLU A 138 -13.55 6.06 3.31
N VAL A 139 -13.04 4.82 3.26
CA VAL A 139 -11.60 4.52 3.41
C VAL A 139 -10.80 4.82 2.12
N GLY A 140 -11.48 5.29 1.07
CA GLY A 140 -10.86 5.63 -0.22
C GLY A 140 -10.59 4.43 -1.11
N VAL A 141 -11.32 3.32 -0.92
CA VAL A 141 -11.31 2.18 -1.85
C VAL A 141 -12.25 2.48 -3.00
N THR A 142 -11.71 2.59 -4.21
CA THR A 142 -12.47 2.92 -5.41
C THR A 142 -12.90 1.64 -6.16
N TYR A 143 -14.21 1.51 -6.39
CA TYR A 143 -14.77 0.45 -7.24
C TYR A 143 -15.50 1.11 -8.41
N LYS A 144 -15.13 0.75 -9.65
CA LYS A 144 -15.69 1.36 -10.88
C LYS A 144 -17.23 1.35 -10.91
N ALA A 145 -17.85 0.21 -10.57
CA ALA A 145 -19.31 0.08 -10.53
C ALA A 145 -19.97 1.00 -9.48
N VAL A 146 -19.29 1.22 -8.35
CA VAL A 146 -19.79 2.10 -7.27
C VAL A 146 -19.62 3.56 -7.66
N GLU A 147 -18.54 3.91 -8.36
CA GLU A 147 -18.31 5.26 -8.88
C GLU A 147 -19.33 5.64 -9.95
N GLU A 148 -19.62 4.76 -10.90
CA GLU A 148 -20.67 4.97 -11.90
C GLU A 148 -22.05 5.16 -11.24
N PHE A 149 -22.37 4.32 -10.24
CA PHE A 149 -23.62 4.44 -9.50
C PHE A 149 -23.71 5.76 -8.72
N CYS A 150 -22.64 6.16 -8.05
CA CYS A 150 -22.55 7.40 -7.27
C CYS A 150 -22.40 8.67 -8.10
N GLY A 151 -21.86 8.60 -9.33
CA GLY A 151 -21.61 9.74 -10.22
C GLY A 151 -22.73 10.02 -11.23
N ALA A 152 -23.69 9.10 -11.40
CA ALA A 152 -24.81 9.29 -12.31
C ALA A 152 -25.83 10.33 -11.77
N GLY A 153 -25.56 11.62 -11.99
CA GLY A 153 -26.50 12.74 -11.81
C GLY A 153 -25.86 14.06 -11.36
N LYS A 154 -26.35 15.20 -11.86
CA LYS A 154 -25.81 16.56 -11.56
C LYS A 154 -25.86 16.98 -10.08
N ARG A 155 -26.68 16.32 -9.25
CA ARG A 155 -26.80 16.58 -7.79
C ARG A 155 -26.58 15.31 -6.95
N VAL A 156 -25.93 14.30 -7.53
CA VAL A 156 -25.62 13.04 -6.84
C VAL A 156 -24.13 13.01 -6.60
N ASN A 157 -23.73 12.99 -5.33
CA ASN A 157 -22.33 12.86 -4.95
C ASN A 157 -22.23 12.19 -3.59
N CYS A 158 -21.90 10.90 -3.60
CA CYS A 158 -21.72 10.12 -2.38
C CYS A 158 -20.50 10.62 -1.57
N ASP A 159 -19.42 11.06 -2.23
CA ASP A 159 -18.19 11.52 -1.58
C ASP A 159 -18.41 12.82 -0.81
N ALA A 160 -19.20 13.74 -1.36
CA ALA A 160 -19.56 14.99 -0.70
C ALA A 160 -20.39 14.76 0.58
N VAL A 161 -21.21 13.71 0.62
CA VAL A 161 -22.01 13.38 1.80
C VAL A 161 -21.18 12.59 2.82
N LEU A 162 -20.42 11.59 2.39
CA LEU A 162 -19.64 10.72 3.29
C LEU A 162 -18.45 11.42 3.94
N ASN A 163 -17.85 12.41 3.28
CA ASN A 163 -16.73 13.19 3.84
C ASN A 163 -17.18 14.50 4.51
N SER A 164 -18.49 14.71 4.67
CA SER A 164 -19.02 15.92 5.33
C SER A 164 -18.94 15.83 6.85
N GLU A 165 -18.97 16.99 7.52
CA GLU A 165 -18.98 17.06 8.99
C GLU A 165 -20.18 16.34 9.64
N GLY A 166 -21.30 16.19 8.92
CA GLY A 166 -22.47 15.46 9.42
C GLY A 166 -22.40 13.95 9.21
N ALA A 167 -21.37 13.44 8.54
CA ALA A 167 -21.10 12.02 8.45
C ALA A 167 -20.44 11.47 9.71
N THR A 168 -19.90 12.34 10.58
CA THR A 168 -19.29 11.95 11.85
C THR A 168 -20.24 12.23 13.03
N LEU A 169 -20.60 11.18 13.75
CA LEU A 169 -21.14 11.26 15.10
C LEU A 169 -19.98 11.30 16.12
N PHE A 170 -20.09 12.19 17.11
CA PHE A 170 -19.11 12.29 18.21
C PHE A 170 -17.64 12.47 17.76
N GLY A 171 -17.39 13.04 16.58
CA GLY A 171 -16.06 13.38 16.06
C GLY A 171 -15.20 12.20 15.58
N HIS A 172 -15.47 10.97 16.01
CA HIS A 172 -14.69 9.77 15.67
C HIS A 172 -15.51 8.62 15.07
N LEU A 173 -16.82 8.54 15.35
CA LEU A 173 -17.71 7.49 14.85
C LEU A 173 -18.37 7.98 13.57
N THR A 174 -18.27 7.25 12.47
CA THR A 174 -18.98 7.66 11.26
C THR A 174 -20.36 7.01 11.17
N LEU A 175 -21.26 7.63 10.42
CA LEU A 175 -22.57 7.06 10.10
C LEU A 175 -22.41 5.71 9.39
N SER A 176 -21.40 5.57 8.53
CA SER A 176 -21.05 4.32 7.85
C SER A 176 -20.69 3.20 8.82
N ASP A 177 -19.91 3.50 9.87
CA ASP A 177 -19.55 2.53 10.91
C ASP A 177 -20.78 2.06 11.68
N SER A 178 -21.68 3.00 12.00
CA SER A 178 -22.91 2.72 12.73
C SER A 178 -23.86 1.84 11.91
N VAL A 179 -23.98 2.11 10.61
CA VAL A 179 -24.79 1.32 9.68
C VAL A 179 -24.23 -0.10 9.54
N LEU A 180 -22.94 -0.24 9.26
CA LEU A 180 -22.34 -1.57 9.08
C LEU A 180 -22.35 -2.36 10.40
N GLY A 181 -22.05 -1.72 11.52
CA GLY A 181 -22.13 -2.32 12.85
C GLY A 181 -23.54 -2.82 13.18
N TYR A 182 -24.58 -2.05 12.84
CA TYR A 182 -25.98 -2.44 13.05
C TYR A 182 -26.37 -3.68 12.23
N PHE A 183 -26.03 -3.72 10.93
CA PHE A 183 -26.36 -4.88 10.11
C PHE A 183 -25.56 -6.13 10.47
N ILE A 184 -24.30 -5.98 10.91
CA ILE A 184 -23.51 -7.10 11.45
C ILE A 184 -24.12 -7.60 12.76
N PHE A 185 -24.55 -6.71 13.65
CA PHE A 185 -25.28 -7.07 14.87
C PHE A 185 -26.56 -7.86 14.55
N GLN A 186 -27.35 -7.41 13.59
CA GLN A 186 -28.53 -8.15 13.12
C GLN A 186 -28.16 -9.53 12.56
N ALA A 187 -27.09 -9.63 11.78
CA ALA A 187 -26.61 -10.90 11.23
C ALA A 187 -26.18 -11.90 12.33
N VAL A 188 -25.50 -11.42 13.37
CA VAL A 188 -25.10 -12.25 14.52
C VAL A 188 -26.33 -12.76 15.26
N ILE A 189 -27.31 -11.89 15.54
CA ILE A 189 -28.58 -12.30 16.18
C ILE A 189 -29.32 -13.33 15.31
N ALA A 190 -29.37 -13.08 13.99
CA ALA A 190 -30.05 -13.97 13.05
C ALA A 190 -29.43 -15.38 13.02
N THR A 191 -28.11 -15.46 13.14
CA THR A 191 -27.37 -16.73 13.05
C THR A 191 -27.42 -17.54 14.33
N PHE A 192 -27.17 -16.89 15.47
CA PHE A 192 -26.89 -17.59 16.73
C PHE A 192 -28.05 -17.60 17.72
N LEU A 193 -28.98 -16.65 17.62
CA LEU A 193 -29.96 -16.40 18.68
C LEU A 193 -31.40 -16.63 18.23
N LEU A 194 -31.74 -16.32 16.97
CA LEU A 194 -33.07 -16.62 16.41
C LEU A 194 -33.43 -18.13 16.32
N PRO A 195 -32.49 -19.07 16.10
CA PRO A 195 -32.83 -20.50 16.08
C PRO A 195 -33.26 -21.07 17.44
N ASN A 196 -33.08 -20.30 18.53
CA ASN A 196 -33.48 -20.71 19.85
C ASN A 196 -34.91 -20.25 20.15
N GLU A 197 -35.87 -21.17 20.02
CA GLU A 197 -37.31 -20.94 20.23
C GLU A 197 -37.64 -20.25 21.56
N ALA A 198 -36.88 -20.53 22.63
CA ALA A 198 -37.11 -19.94 23.94
C ALA A 198 -36.71 -18.46 24.04
N LEU A 199 -35.80 -18.01 23.17
CA LEU A 199 -35.27 -16.65 23.19
C LEU A 199 -35.75 -15.79 22.01
N TYR A 200 -36.38 -16.41 21.02
CA TYR A 200 -36.90 -15.79 19.81
C TYR A 200 -37.73 -14.51 20.06
N PRO A 201 -38.81 -14.51 20.89
CA PRO A 201 -39.64 -13.32 21.07
C PRO A 201 -38.87 -12.17 21.75
N THR A 202 -38.05 -12.49 22.75
CA THR A 202 -37.22 -11.50 23.46
C THR A 202 -36.24 -10.79 22.51
N TYR A 203 -35.57 -11.54 21.61
CA TYR A 203 -34.63 -10.93 20.67
C TYR A 203 -35.32 -10.13 19.56
N LEU A 204 -36.51 -10.52 19.13
CA LEU A 204 -37.32 -9.74 18.19
C LEU A 204 -37.73 -8.38 18.75
N VAL A 205 -38.16 -8.32 20.02
CA VAL A 205 -38.47 -7.04 20.69
C VAL A 205 -37.26 -6.12 20.68
N GLY A 206 -36.08 -6.67 21.02
CA GLY A 206 -34.83 -5.91 20.98
C GLY A 206 -34.54 -5.32 19.60
N LEU A 207 -34.62 -6.15 18.55
CA LEU A 207 -34.43 -5.70 17.18
C LEU A 207 -35.44 -4.61 16.78
N ALA A 208 -36.70 -4.73 17.19
CA ALA A 208 -37.73 -3.73 16.94
C ALA A 208 -37.44 -2.39 17.64
N VAL A 209 -36.92 -2.42 18.88
CA VAL A 209 -36.49 -1.21 19.61
C VAL A 209 -35.33 -0.53 18.87
N PHE A 210 -34.28 -1.26 18.50
CA PHE A 210 -33.18 -0.68 17.72
C PHE A 210 -33.61 -0.22 16.32
N GLY A 211 -34.54 -0.93 15.68
CA GLY A 211 -35.13 -0.53 14.39
C GLY A 211 -35.90 0.79 14.50
N THR A 212 -36.59 1.00 15.62
CA THR A 212 -37.28 2.27 15.91
C THR A 212 -36.27 3.41 16.10
N VAL A 213 -35.15 3.19 16.81
CA VAL A 213 -34.09 4.21 16.92
C VAL A 213 -33.47 4.52 15.54
N SER A 214 -33.33 3.50 14.69
CA SER A 214 -32.77 3.66 13.35
C SER A 214 -33.58 4.60 12.46
N ILE A 215 -34.90 4.71 12.64
CA ILE A 215 -35.74 5.64 11.87
C ILE A 215 -35.37 7.10 12.13
N LEU A 216 -35.00 7.44 13.37
CA LEU A 216 -34.56 8.79 13.74
C LEU A 216 -33.25 9.14 13.03
N VAL A 217 -32.34 8.16 12.93
CA VAL A 217 -31.08 8.30 12.21
C VAL A 217 -31.30 8.47 10.71
N VAL A 218 -32.25 7.74 10.12
CA VAL A 218 -32.64 7.92 8.71
C VAL A 218 -33.20 9.33 8.48
N GLY A 219 -34.09 9.80 9.35
CA GLY A 219 -34.63 11.16 9.29
C GLY A 219 -33.54 12.23 9.36
N TYR A 220 -32.58 12.07 10.28
CA TYR A 220 -31.41 12.94 10.37
C TYR A 220 -30.56 12.91 9.09
N SER A 221 -30.29 11.73 8.54
CA SER A 221 -29.50 11.57 7.31
C SER A 221 -30.15 12.26 6.11
N VAL A 222 -31.47 12.13 5.94
CA VAL A 222 -32.22 12.78 4.86
C VAL A 222 -32.24 14.30 5.05
N TYR A 223 -32.48 14.79 6.27
CA TYR A 223 -32.42 16.21 6.59
C TYR A 223 -31.05 16.82 6.26
N TYR A 224 -29.97 16.14 6.64
CA TYR A 224 -28.61 16.61 6.41
C TYR A 224 -28.27 16.66 4.91
N GLN A 225 -28.62 15.62 4.15
CA GLN A 225 -28.42 15.57 2.70
C GLN A 225 -29.20 16.67 1.96
N ALA A 226 -30.47 16.88 2.32
CA ALA A 226 -31.34 17.84 1.67
C ALA A 226 -30.97 19.31 2.00
N VAL A 227 -30.70 19.61 3.28
CA VAL A 227 -30.58 21.00 3.76
C VAL A 227 -29.13 21.48 3.85
N LYS A 228 -28.21 20.63 4.34
CA LYS A 228 -26.81 21.03 4.59
C LYS A 228 -25.93 20.79 3.35
N VAL A 229 -25.89 19.57 2.83
CA VAL A 229 -24.99 19.19 1.71
C VAL A 229 -25.59 19.56 0.35
N LYS A 230 -26.92 19.66 0.26
CA LYS A 230 -27.68 19.91 -0.99
C LYS A 230 -27.31 18.92 -2.11
N SER A 231 -26.85 17.73 -1.73
CA SER A 231 -26.43 16.65 -2.61
C SER A 231 -26.98 15.34 -2.08
N TRP A 232 -27.37 14.45 -2.99
CA TRP A 232 -27.97 13.17 -2.64
C TRP A 232 -26.95 12.05 -2.70
N CYS A 233 -26.94 11.19 -1.67
CA CYS A 233 -26.16 9.95 -1.68
C CYS A 233 -27.10 8.77 -1.92
N LYS A 234 -27.03 8.16 -3.11
CA LYS A 234 -27.86 6.99 -3.46
C LYS A 234 -27.63 5.81 -2.52
N LEU A 235 -26.40 5.62 -2.03
CA LEU A 235 -26.08 4.55 -1.08
C LEU A 235 -26.75 4.80 0.29
N CYS A 236 -26.71 6.04 0.80
CA CYS A 236 -27.41 6.38 2.04
C CYS A 236 -28.93 6.26 1.90
N LEU A 237 -29.49 6.62 0.75
CA LEU A 237 -30.92 6.41 0.45
C LEU A 237 -31.28 4.92 0.37
N ALA A 238 -30.42 4.09 -0.22
CA ALA A 238 -30.61 2.64 -0.26
C ALA A 238 -30.64 2.06 1.16
N VAL A 239 -29.68 2.43 2.02
CA VAL A 239 -29.69 2.04 3.45
C VAL A 239 -30.96 2.53 4.15
N GLY A 240 -31.34 3.80 3.93
CA GLY A 240 -32.58 4.36 4.50
C GLY A 240 -33.82 3.56 4.10
N SER A 241 -33.92 3.15 2.84
CA SER A 241 -35.04 2.32 2.35
C SER A 241 -35.09 0.95 3.01
N ILE A 242 -33.95 0.30 3.23
CA ILE A 242 -33.85 -0.99 3.92
C ILE A 242 -34.30 -0.85 5.37
N LEU A 243 -33.84 0.19 6.08
CA LEU A 243 -34.20 0.44 7.47
C LEU A 243 -35.70 0.76 7.63
N ILE A 244 -36.29 1.53 6.72
CA ILE A 244 -37.74 1.80 6.71
C ILE A 244 -38.52 0.49 6.50
N ALA A 245 -38.09 -0.35 5.56
CA ALA A 245 -38.73 -1.63 5.30
C ALA A 245 -38.66 -2.58 6.52
N GLN A 246 -37.51 -2.62 7.21
CA GLN A 246 -37.35 -3.36 8.46
C GLN A 246 -38.27 -2.82 9.56
N PHE A 247 -38.37 -1.50 9.70
CA PHE A 247 -39.26 -0.88 10.69
C PHE A 247 -40.73 -1.26 10.46
N LEU A 248 -41.21 -1.19 9.22
CA LEU A 248 -42.57 -1.59 8.87
C LEU A 248 -42.83 -3.08 9.16
N PHE A 249 -41.84 -3.93 8.88
CA PHE A 249 -41.91 -5.34 9.17
C PHE A 249 -42.02 -5.62 10.68
N PHE A 250 -41.20 -4.97 11.51
CA PHE A 250 -41.30 -5.11 12.97
C PHE A 250 -42.60 -4.54 13.54
N ALA A 251 -43.09 -3.43 12.98
CA ALA A 251 -44.38 -2.84 13.37
C ALA A 251 -45.55 -3.78 13.05
N HIS A 252 -45.52 -4.45 11.89
CA HIS A 252 -46.51 -5.46 11.53
C HIS A 252 -46.44 -6.67 12.46
N ALA A 253 -45.25 -7.19 12.74
CA ALA A 253 -45.03 -8.31 13.64
C ALA A 253 -45.56 -8.03 15.06
N TYR A 254 -45.34 -6.81 15.57
CA TYR A 254 -45.92 -6.34 16.83
C TYR A 254 -47.45 -6.32 16.80
N TYR A 255 -48.05 -5.76 15.74
CA TYR A 255 -49.51 -5.70 15.59
C TYR A 255 -50.15 -7.09 15.52
N THR A 256 -49.51 -8.05 14.86
CA THR A 256 -49.97 -9.45 14.78
C THR A 256 -49.74 -10.26 16.05
N GLY A 257 -49.09 -9.68 17.07
CA GLY A 257 -48.84 -10.35 18.35
C GLY A 257 -47.75 -11.41 18.31
N VAL A 258 -46.84 -11.37 17.32
CA VAL A 258 -45.69 -12.30 17.24
C VAL A 258 -44.73 -12.09 18.42
N PHE A 259 -44.69 -10.88 18.95
CA PHE A 259 -43.96 -10.53 20.17
C PHE A 259 -44.70 -9.41 20.93
N THR A 260 -44.44 -9.32 22.23
CA THR A 260 -45.01 -8.29 23.10
C THR A 260 -43.91 -7.56 23.88
N LEU A 261 -44.20 -6.34 24.34
CA LEU A 261 -43.21 -5.58 25.13
C LEU A 261 -42.89 -6.23 26.49
N ASN A 262 -43.73 -7.16 26.96
CA ASN A 262 -43.50 -7.90 28.20
C ASN A 262 -42.49 -9.03 28.04
N ASP A 263 -42.15 -9.42 26.80
CA ASP A 263 -41.15 -10.47 26.53
C ASP A 263 -39.71 -9.98 26.74
N ILE A 264 -39.53 -8.70 27.08
CA ILE A 264 -38.22 -8.11 27.38
C ILE A 264 -37.80 -8.44 28.81
N THR A 265 -36.68 -9.14 28.94
CA THR A 265 -36.08 -9.42 30.25
C THR A 265 -34.87 -8.51 30.47
N PRO A 266 -34.63 -7.96 31.68
CA PRO A 266 -33.47 -7.09 31.92
C PRO A 266 -32.10 -7.68 31.49
N PRO A 267 -31.83 -8.99 31.68
CA PRO A 267 -30.60 -9.61 31.17
C PRO A 267 -30.47 -9.59 29.64
N SER A 268 -31.59 -9.68 28.91
CA SER A 268 -31.57 -9.66 27.45
C SER A 268 -31.14 -8.30 26.88
N ILE A 269 -31.56 -7.21 27.52
CA ILE A 269 -31.14 -5.85 27.14
C ILE A 269 -29.63 -5.69 27.30
N ILE A 270 -29.08 -6.15 28.42
CA ILE A 270 -27.63 -6.09 28.68
C ILE A 270 -26.86 -6.88 27.61
N ASN A 271 -27.32 -8.10 27.30
CA ASN A 271 -26.71 -8.92 26.25
C ASN A 271 -26.75 -8.25 24.88
N MET A 272 -27.87 -7.63 24.50
CA MET A 272 -27.99 -6.92 23.22
C MET A 272 -27.06 -5.72 23.13
N VAL A 273 -27.01 -4.90 24.20
CA VAL A 273 -26.12 -3.72 24.25
C VAL A 273 -24.66 -4.16 24.16
N LEU A 274 -24.29 -5.24 24.85
CA LEU A 274 -22.94 -5.80 24.82
C LEU A 274 -22.58 -6.37 23.43
N LEU A 275 -23.50 -7.10 22.80
CA LEU A 275 -23.33 -7.61 21.43
C LEU A 275 -23.21 -6.48 20.40
N PHE A 276 -24.03 -5.43 20.52
CA PHE A 276 -23.92 -4.25 19.67
C PHE A 276 -22.59 -3.52 19.88
N GLY A 277 -22.13 -3.40 21.13
CA GLY A 277 -20.82 -2.83 21.46
C GLY A 277 -19.66 -3.63 20.87
N ILE A 278 -19.67 -4.96 20.98
CA ILE A 278 -18.62 -5.84 20.43
C ILE A 278 -18.58 -5.75 18.90
N THR A 279 -19.75 -5.84 18.24
CA THR A 279 -19.84 -5.77 16.78
C THR A 279 -19.43 -4.41 16.25
N GLY A 280 -19.87 -3.32 16.89
CA GLY A 280 -19.44 -1.96 16.57
C GLY A 280 -17.93 -1.77 16.76
N LEU A 281 -17.37 -2.20 17.88
CA LEU A 281 -15.92 -2.12 18.13
C LEU A 281 -15.12 -2.93 17.10
N SER A 282 -15.61 -4.11 16.72
CA SER A 282 -14.96 -4.95 15.72
C SER A 282 -14.87 -4.24 14.37
N VAL A 283 -15.95 -3.57 13.94
CA VAL A 283 -15.97 -2.77 12.70
C VAL A 283 -14.96 -1.62 12.76
N LEU A 284 -14.91 -0.90 13.89
CA LEU A 284 -13.96 0.21 14.05
C LEU A 284 -12.50 -0.25 13.97
N VAL A 285 -12.15 -1.34 14.65
CA VAL A 285 -10.79 -1.89 14.62
C VAL A 285 -10.42 -2.39 13.22
N LEU A 286 -11.36 -3.04 12.52
CA LEU A 286 -11.15 -3.49 11.14
C LEU A 286 -10.92 -2.31 10.20
N LYS A 287 -11.75 -1.27 10.30
CA LYS A 287 -11.63 -0.06 9.49
C LYS A 287 -10.30 0.66 9.71
N ASP A 288 -9.88 0.84 10.96
CA ASP A 288 -8.62 1.51 11.29
C ASP A 288 -7.40 0.79 10.67
N LYS A 289 -7.41 -0.55 10.71
CA LYS A 289 -6.38 -1.37 10.06
C LYS A 289 -6.37 -1.20 8.54
N VAL A 290 -7.54 -1.23 7.90
CA VAL A 290 -7.65 -1.06 6.44
C VAL A 290 -7.22 0.34 6.03
N LYS A 291 -7.63 1.37 6.79
CA LYS A 291 -7.25 2.77 6.55
C LYS A 291 -5.76 2.97 6.67
N THR A 292 -5.15 2.50 7.76
CA THR A 292 -3.70 2.58 7.98
C THR A 292 -2.94 1.86 6.86
N ALA A 293 -3.40 0.68 6.44
CA ALA A 293 -2.78 -0.05 5.33
C ALA A 293 -2.84 0.74 4.01
N ASN A 294 -3.98 1.36 3.70
CA ASN A 294 -4.14 2.18 2.50
C ASN A 294 -3.27 3.43 2.55
N GLU A 295 -3.23 4.14 3.68
CA GLU A 295 -2.38 5.32 3.88
C GLU A 295 -0.89 4.99 3.76
N VAL A 296 -0.45 3.86 4.32
CA VAL A 296 0.94 3.37 4.18
C VAL A 296 1.27 3.10 2.72
N ALA A 297 0.39 2.39 2.00
CA ALA A 297 0.61 2.09 0.59
C ALA A 297 0.71 3.36 -0.27
N GLN A 298 -0.19 4.34 -0.05
CA GLN A 298 -0.16 5.61 -0.77
C GLN A 298 1.07 6.45 -0.43
N SER A 299 1.45 6.49 0.85
CA SER A 299 2.65 7.21 1.32
C SER A 299 3.94 6.58 0.78
N GLU A 300 4.00 5.25 0.72
CA GLU A 300 5.12 4.52 0.12
C GLU A 300 5.23 4.82 -1.38
N ALA A 301 4.12 4.79 -2.11
CA ALA A 301 4.10 5.14 -3.52
C ALA A 301 4.60 6.58 -3.77
N ARG A 302 4.12 7.55 -2.99
CA ARG A 302 4.56 8.95 -3.08
C ARG A 302 6.04 9.12 -2.72
N SER A 303 6.51 8.42 -1.68
CA SER A 303 7.91 8.45 -1.26
C SER A 303 8.84 7.83 -2.31
N ASN A 304 8.41 6.74 -2.94
CA ASN A 304 9.16 6.09 -4.01
C ASN A 304 9.28 7.00 -5.24
N GLN A 305 8.24 7.76 -5.60
CA GLN A 305 8.33 8.74 -6.68
C GLN A 305 9.45 9.77 -6.45
N ILE A 306 9.56 10.30 -5.22
CA ILE A 306 10.62 11.24 -4.86
C ILE A 306 11.99 10.55 -4.88
N LYS A 307 12.10 9.38 -4.25
CA LYS A 307 13.34 8.61 -4.14
C LYS A 307 13.92 8.22 -5.51
N TYR A 308 13.06 7.93 -6.48
CA TYR A 308 13.46 7.54 -7.83
C TYR A 308 13.48 8.70 -8.83
N SER A 309 13.23 9.94 -8.38
CA SER A 309 13.30 11.11 -9.26
C SER A 309 14.75 11.36 -9.71
N PRO A 310 15.01 11.57 -11.02
CA PRO A 310 16.36 11.77 -11.55
C PRO A 310 17.06 13.00 -10.95
N GLU A 311 16.29 14.05 -10.70
CA GLU A 311 16.80 15.31 -10.14
C GLU A 311 17.30 15.11 -8.70
N VAL A 312 16.53 14.41 -7.86
CA VAL A 312 16.95 14.08 -6.48
C VAL A 312 18.13 13.12 -6.52
N PHE A 313 18.09 12.07 -7.34
CA PHE A 313 19.20 11.12 -7.44
C PHE A 313 20.50 11.81 -7.89
N THR A 314 20.44 12.60 -8.97
CA THR A 314 21.61 13.26 -9.56
C THR A 314 22.16 14.33 -8.62
N SER A 315 21.29 15.12 -8.00
CA SER A 315 21.73 16.15 -7.03
C SER A 315 22.39 15.52 -5.80
N LEU A 316 21.88 14.40 -5.29
CA LEU A 316 22.50 13.65 -4.20
C LEU A 316 23.82 13.01 -4.64
N LEU A 317 23.86 12.40 -5.83
CA LEU A 317 25.07 11.77 -6.39
C LEU A 317 26.20 12.79 -6.58
N LEU A 318 25.89 13.99 -7.08
CA LEU A 318 26.89 15.04 -7.28
C LEU A 318 27.38 15.66 -5.96
N LYS A 319 26.56 15.65 -4.92
CA LYS A 319 26.92 16.09 -3.56
C LYS A 319 27.71 15.05 -2.77
N GLN A 320 27.67 13.77 -3.18
CA GLN A 320 28.41 12.72 -2.49
C GLN A 320 29.93 12.93 -2.62
N ARG A 321 30.66 12.45 -1.62
CA ARG A 321 32.12 12.44 -1.66
C ARG A 321 32.58 11.58 -2.83
N LYS A 322 33.33 12.18 -3.75
CA LYS A 322 34.03 11.46 -4.80
C LYS A 322 35.20 10.68 -4.18
N VAL A 323 35.30 9.40 -4.51
CA VAL A 323 36.37 8.51 -4.07
C VAL A 323 37.28 8.23 -5.27
N ASP A 324 38.58 8.12 -5.02
CA ASP A 324 39.53 7.75 -6.06
C ASP A 324 39.34 6.28 -6.45
N VAL A 325 38.84 6.08 -7.67
CA VAL A 325 38.62 4.76 -8.29
C VAL A 325 39.66 4.43 -9.35
N SER A 326 40.82 5.12 -9.35
CA SER A 326 41.93 4.84 -10.27
C SER A 326 42.31 3.36 -10.28
N PHE A 327 42.71 2.86 -11.45
CA PHE A 327 43.10 1.48 -11.69
C PHE A 327 44.27 1.06 -10.80
N PHE A 328 44.21 -0.17 -10.29
CA PHE A 328 45.42 -0.87 -9.84
C PHE A 328 45.90 -1.80 -10.96
N GLU A 329 47.21 -2.03 -11.01
CA GLU A 329 47.81 -2.93 -12.02
C GLU A 329 47.32 -4.38 -11.84
N GLU A 330 46.99 -4.79 -10.61
CA GLU A 330 46.55 -6.15 -10.26
C GLU A 330 45.20 -6.11 -9.50
N GLU A 331 44.09 -5.92 -10.21
CA GLU A 331 42.74 -6.00 -9.64
C GLU A 331 42.03 -7.32 -9.99
N ILE A 332 41.17 -7.78 -9.08
CA ILE A 332 40.26 -8.88 -9.37
C ILE A 332 39.11 -8.33 -10.19
N LEU A 333 39.09 -8.69 -11.46
CA LEU A 333 38.07 -8.29 -12.43
C LEU A 333 37.18 -9.49 -12.76
N LEU A 334 35.87 -9.26 -12.72
CA LEU A 334 34.84 -10.22 -13.09
C LEU A 334 34.08 -9.67 -14.31
N GLY A 335 33.92 -10.50 -15.34
CA GLY A 335 33.30 -10.11 -16.61
C GLY A 335 34.30 -9.60 -17.66
N GLU A 336 33.78 -8.89 -18.67
CA GLU A 336 34.59 -8.41 -19.80
C GLU A 336 35.44 -7.19 -19.41
N TYR A 337 36.75 -7.26 -19.61
CA TYR A 337 37.69 -6.19 -19.21
C TYR A 337 37.39 -4.86 -19.91
N LYS A 338 36.97 -4.94 -21.18
CA LYS A 338 36.70 -3.79 -22.06
C LYS A 338 35.26 -3.25 -21.96
N ALA A 339 34.50 -3.68 -20.96
CA ALA A 339 33.13 -3.22 -20.79
C ALA A 339 33.04 -1.69 -20.56
N PRO A 340 32.03 -1.01 -21.13
CA PRO A 340 31.85 0.44 -21.00
C PRO A 340 31.53 0.90 -19.57
N VAL A 341 30.92 0.04 -18.75
CA VAL A 341 30.59 0.34 -17.36
C VAL A 341 31.45 -0.52 -16.44
N ARG A 342 32.21 0.13 -15.56
CA ARG A 342 32.98 -0.55 -14.51
C ARG A 342 32.41 -0.21 -13.14
N ILE A 343 32.09 -1.25 -12.37
CA ILE A 343 31.59 -1.13 -10.99
C ILE A 343 32.71 -1.58 -10.05
N THR A 344 33.20 -0.66 -9.21
CA THR A 344 34.22 -0.97 -8.21
C THR A 344 33.56 -1.19 -6.85
N MET A 345 33.71 -2.38 -6.29
CA MET A 345 33.15 -2.77 -4.99
C MET A 345 34.26 -2.94 -3.96
N ALA A 346 34.19 -2.19 -2.85
CA ALA A 346 34.93 -2.51 -1.64
C ALA A 346 34.17 -3.58 -0.84
N SER A 347 34.77 -4.74 -0.62
CA SER A 347 34.12 -5.89 0.00
C SER A 347 34.91 -6.44 1.18
N ASN A 348 34.19 -6.97 2.18
CA ASN A 348 34.76 -7.76 3.27
C ASN A 348 34.16 -9.18 3.21
N MET A 349 35.02 -10.20 3.14
CA MET A 349 34.61 -11.62 3.05
C MET A 349 33.88 -12.15 4.30
N PHE A 350 33.89 -11.41 5.41
CA PHE A 350 33.20 -11.76 6.65
C PHE A 350 31.86 -11.00 6.83
N CYS A 351 31.52 -10.11 5.90
CA CYS A 351 30.36 -9.25 6.03
C CYS A 351 29.12 -9.86 5.34
N ASN A 352 28.10 -10.22 6.13
CA ASN A 352 26.83 -10.74 5.62
C ASN A 352 26.15 -9.80 4.60
N PRO A 353 26.11 -8.47 4.80
CA PRO A 353 25.67 -7.53 3.76
C PRO A 353 26.47 -7.63 2.45
N CYS A 354 27.79 -7.82 2.49
CA CYS A 354 28.60 -7.97 1.28
C CYS A 354 28.24 -9.23 0.49
N LYS A 355 27.84 -10.32 1.17
CA LYS A 355 27.34 -11.53 0.49
C LYS A 355 26.14 -11.22 -0.42
N ARG A 356 25.13 -10.49 0.09
CA ARG A 356 23.95 -10.10 -0.69
C ARG A 356 24.31 -9.21 -1.88
N GLN A 357 25.29 -8.32 -1.72
CA GLN A 357 25.76 -7.47 -2.82
C GLN A 357 26.49 -8.28 -3.90
N HIS A 358 27.29 -9.28 -3.53
CA HIS A 358 27.90 -10.21 -4.48
C HIS A 358 26.87 -11.03 -5.25
N GLU A 359 25.77 -11.46 -4.61
CA GLU A 359 24.66 -12.12 -5.30
C GLU A 359 24.06 -11.20 -6.37
N LEU A 360 23.73 -9.95 -6.02
CA LEU A 360 23.20 -8.96 -6.97
C LEU A 360 24.18 -8.66 -8.13
N LEU A 361 25.47 -8.53 -7.83
CA LEU A 361 26.51 -8.30 -8.82
C LEU A 361 26.68 -9.48 -9.78
N SER A 362 26.53 -10.71 -9.27
CA SER A 362 26.58 -11.92 -10.09
C SER A 362 25.37 -12.02 -11.05
N GLU A 363 24.17 -11.66 -10.57
CA GLU A 363 22.97 -11.56 -11.41
C GLU A 363 23.15 -10.49 -12.50
N LEU A 364 23.73 -9.36 -12.13
CA LEU A 364 23.96 -8.24 -13.05
C LEU A 364 24.99 -8.59 -14.15
N LEU A 365 26.04 -9.36 -13.83
CA LEU A 365 26.97 -9.90 -14.83
C LEU A 365 26.29 -10.92 -15.75
N ALA A 366 25.37 -11.74 -15.23
CA ALA A 366 24.64 -12.71 -16.03
C ALA A 366 23.69 -12.03 -17.03
N ILE A 367 23.06 -10.92 -16.64
CA ILE A 367 22.16 -10.16 -17.51
C ILE A 367 22.95 -9.32 -18.54
N TYR A 368 24.09 -8.73 -18.15
CA TYR A 368 24.85 -7.78 -18.98
C TYR A 368 26.33 -8.15 -19.17
N PRO A 369 26.67 -9.34 -19.70
CA PRO A 369 28.05 -9.87 -19.70
C PRO A 369 29.05 -9.02 -20.50
N ALA A 370 28.61 -8.38 -21.59
CA ALA A 370 29.48 -7.53 -22.44
C ALA A 370 29.47 -6.05 -22.05
N LYS A 371 28.59 -5.62 -21.14
CA LYS A 371 28.39 -4.20 -20.81
C LYS A 371 28.91 -3.80 -19.43
N VAL A 372 29.11 -4.77 -18.54
CA VAL A 372 29.54 -4.52 -17.16
C VAL A 372 30.79 -5.31 -16.80
N CYS A 373 31.77 -4.62 -16.22
CA CYS A 373 32.93 -5.19 -15.56
C CYS A 373 32.86 -4.88 -14.07
N ILE A 374 33.16 -5.85 -13.21
CA ILE A 374 33.17 -5.67 -11.76
C ILE A 374 34.61 -5.77 -11.26
N SER A 375 35.07 -4.72 -10.58
CA SER A 375 36.34 -4.72 -9.86
C SER A 375 36.08 -4.91 -8.37
N VAL A 376 36.63 -5.98 -7.79
CA VAL A 376 36.48 -6.28 -6.37
C VAL A 376 37.76 -5.91 -5.63
N ARG A 377 37.64 -4.99 -4.67
CA ARG A 377 38.71 -4.57 -3.78
C ARG A 377 38.40 -5.08 -2.38
N PHE A 378 39.29 -5.86 -1.80
CA PHE A 378 39.08 -6.37 -0.46
C PHE A 378 39.63 -5.41 0.60
N LEU A 379 38.82 -5.14 1.60
CA LEU A 379 39.26 -4.41 2.78
C LEU A 379 40.10 -5.35 3.65
N PRO A 380 41.17 -4.84 4.29
CA PRO A 380 41.95 -5.63 5.23
C PRO A 380 41.02 -6.14 6.32
N ALA A 381 41.13 -7.44 6.63
CA ALA A 381 40.55 -7.96 7.86
C ALA A 381 41.21 -7.17 8.99
N ARG A 382 40.44 -6.40 9.76
CA ARG A 382 40.94 -5.97 11.07
C ARG A 382 41.13 -7.26 11.83
N ASP A 383 42.34 -7.50 12.31
CA ASP A 383 42.63 -8.58 13.22
C ASP A 383 41.59 -8.50 14.32
N ILE A 384 40.67 -9.47 14.34
CA ILE A 384 39.73 -9.60 15.43
C ILE A 384 40.60 -10.17 16.54
N GLU A 385 41.23 -9.31 17.33
CA GLU A 385 41.76 -9.65 18.64
C GLU A 385 40.56 -10.08 19.52
N ARG A 386 40.02 -11.27 19.27
CA ARG A 386 39.16 -11.98 20.20
C ARG A 386 40.00 -13.09 20.81
N GLU A 387 40.42 -12.81 22.05
CA GLU A 387 40.75 -13.83 23.05
C GLU A 387 41.85 -14.82 22.65
N GLY A 388 43.10 -14.36 22.60
CA GLY A 388 44.28 -15.13 23.04
C GLY A 388 44.58 -16.48 22.38
N LYS A 389 43.89 -16.87 21.31
CA LYS A 389 44.20 -18.04 20.49
C LYS A 389 44.13 -17.64 19.02
N GLU A 390 45.29 -17.62 18.38
CA GLU A 390 45.44 -17.50 16.93
C GLU A 390 44.81 -18.72 16.24
N THR A 391 43.49 -18.72 16.13
CA THR A 391 42.82 -19.61 15.19
C THR A 391 43.02 -19.01 13.80
N ILE A 392 43.92 -19.60 13.03
CA ILE A 392 44.17 -19.23 11.64
C ILE A 392 42.88 -19.50 10.87
N ASN A 393 42.03 -18.50 10.71
CA ASN A 393 40.89 -18.59 9.80
C ASN A 393 41.47 -18.61 8.37
N PRO A 394 41.32 -19.70 7.60
CA PRO A 394 41.94 -19.82 6.29
C PRO A 394 41.57 -18.66 5.35
N ARG A 395 40.37 -18.10 5.50
CA ARG A 395 39.90 -16.94 4.75
C ARG A 395 40.62 -15.66 5.15
N ALA A 396 40.87 -15.45 6.44
CA ALA A 396 41.61 -14.29 6.94
C ALA A 396 43.10 -14.41 6.60
N TYR A 397 43.65 -15.62 6.64
CA TYR A 397 45.01 -15.91 6.24
C TYR A 397 45.22 -15.67 4.73
N LEU A 398 44.40 -16.30 3.87
CA LEU A 398 44.48 -16.09 2.42
C LEU A 398 44.27 -14.63 2.04
N MET A 399 43.35 -13.93 2.72
CA MET A 399 43.11 -12.51 2.47
C MET A 399 44.30 -11.63 2.91
N SER A 400 44.84 -11.87 4.11
CA SER A 400 46.00 -11.10 4.59
C SER A 400 47.27 -11.40 3.78
N TYR A 401 47.45 -12.64 3.32
CA TYR A 401 48.51 -13.03 2.39
C TYR A 401 48.34 -12.33 1.04
N TRP A 402 47.15 -12.41 0.44
CA TRP A 402 46.84 -11.72 -0.81
C TRP A 402 47.05 -10.21 -0.67
N TYR A 403 46.56 -9.61 0.41
CA TYR A 403 46.73 -8.18 0.65
C TYR A 403 48.20 -7.77 0.84
N ARG A 404 49.00 -8.55 1.58
CA ARG A 404 50.41 -8.23 1.86
C ARG A 404 51.35 -8.53 0.70
N HIS A 405 51.02 -9.51 -0.15
CA HIS A 405 51.98 -10.07 -1.11
C HIS A 405 51.50 -9.98 -2.56
N ILE A 406 50.22 -9.75 -2.80
CA ILE A 406 49.61 -9.73 -4.14
C ILE A 406 48.93 -8.37 -4.41
N SER A 407 48.21 -7.77 -3.45
CA SER A 407 47.60 -6.46 -3.66
C SER A 407 48.66 -5.36 -3.58
N GLY A 408 48.83 -4.61 -4.67
CA GLY A 408 49.89 -3.62 -4.88
C GLY A 408 50.11 -2.61 -3.74
N ARG A 409 51.38 -2.20 -3.61
CA ARG A 409 52.04 -1.26 -2.66
C ARG A 409 51.16 -0.24 -1.91
N LYS A 410 51.60 0.17 -0.71
CA LYS A 410 50.99 1.12 0.27
C LYS A 410 49.98 2.17 -0.26
N ASN A 411 50.23 2.80 -1.41
CA ASN A 411 49.34 3.81 -2.00
C ASN A 411 47.98 3.25 -2.47
N ALA A 412 47.88 1.98 -2.89
CA ALA A 412 46.62 1.36 -3.34
C ALA A 412 45.69 1.04 -2.15
N SER A 413 46.28 0.67 -1.01
CA SER A 413 45.60 0.46 0.26
C SER A 413 44.90 1.72 0.76
N GLU A 414 45.58 2.87 0.75
CA GLU A 414 44.99 4.15 1.19
C GLU A 414 43.81 4.59 0.31
N LYS A 415 43.89 4.34 -1.00
CA LYS A 415 42.80 4.59 -1.96
C LYS A 415 41.56 3.72 -1.67
N THR A 416 41.77 2.50 -1.18
CA THR A 416 40.69 1.56 -0.81
C THR A 416 40.10 1.87 0.57
N VAL A 417 40.95 2.25 1.54
CA VAL A 417 40.59 2.50 2.94
C VAL A 417 39.85 3.83 3.14
N ARG A 418 40.02 4.83 2.24
CA ARG A 418 39.31 6.12 2.31
C ARG A 418 37.77 6.03 2.25
N THR A 419 37.21 4.84 2.07
CA THR A 419 35.77 4.60 1.98
C THR A 419 35.06 4.34 3.32
N ASP A 420 35.74 4.04 4.44
CA ASP A 420 35.03 3.99 5.72
C ASP A 420 35.90 3.99 6.99
N SER A 421 35.85 5.10 7.74
CA SER A 421 36.18 5.11 9.18
C SER A 421 35.08 5.77 10.04
N ARG A 422 33.91 6.09 9.46
CA ARG A 422 32.84 6.81 10.19
C ARG A 422 31.41 6.31 9.96
N LEU A 423 31.13 5.43 9.00
CA LEU A 423 29.77 5.00 8.66
C LEU A 423 29.33 3.65 9.24
N VAL A 424 30.25 2.80 9.72
CA VAL A 424 29.86 1.55 10.40
C VAL A 424 29.46 1.75 11.88
N ARG A 425 29.68 2.93 12.47
CA ARG A 425 29.54 3.08 13.94
C ARG A 425 28.16 3.50 14.45
N ASN A 426 27.19 3.92 13.63
CA ASN A 426 25.88 4.32 14.16
C ASN A 426 24.71 3.94 13.24
N GLN A 427 24.17 2.74 13.46
CA GLN A 427 22.74 2.48 13.30
C GLN A 427 22.18 1.88 14.60
N ARG A 428 22.07 2.73 15.62
CA ARG A 428 21.10 2.56 16.71
C ARG A 428 20.61 3.94 17.17
N TYR A 429 19.31 4.12 17.02
CA TYR A 429 18.38 5.03 17.72
C TYR A 429 18.46 6.57 17.53
N ARG A 430 17.25 7.08 17.20
CA ARG A 430 16.56 8.30 17.69
C ARG A 430 17.39 9.53 18.06
N GLY A 431 16.96 10.67 17.50
CA GLY A 431 16.68 11.85 18.31
C GLY A 431 17.50 13.10 17.99
N VAL A 432 16.75 14.12 17.55
CA VAL A 432 16.88 15.54 17.95
C VAL A 432 18.13 16.30 17.47
N PHE A 433 17.85 17.31 16.64
CA PHE A 433 18.74 18.41 16.30
C PHE A 433 19.11 19.23 17.55
N THR A 434 20.37 19.61 17.68
CA THR A 434 20.76 20.92 18.24
C THR A 434 22.15 21.33 17.74
N THR A 435 22.21 22.54 17.21
CA THR A 435 23.37 23.34 16.78
C THR A 435 24.10 23.96 17.98
N ILE A 436 25.43 23.98 18.00
CA ILE A 436 26.25 25.01 18.70
C ILE A 436 27.57 25.22 17.91
N PRO A 437 28.03 26.48 17.67
CA PRO A 437 29.18 26.83 16.84
C PRO A 437 30.49 26.90 17.63
N ILE A 438 31.64 26.85 16.95
CA ILE A 438 32.96 27.17 17.54
C ILE A 438 33.70 28.13 16.60
N GLU A 439 34.01 29.32 17.13
CA GLU A 439 34.82 30.40 16.58
C GLU A 439 36.34 30.09 16.56
N PRO A 440 37.16 30.88 15.82
CA PRO A 440 38.50 30.50 15.40
C PRO A 440 39.62 30.99 16.34
N GLY A 441 40.66 30.16 16.49
CA GLY A 441 41.83 30.46 17.32
C GLY A 441 43.14 30.54 16.52
N LYS A 442 43.55 31.78 16.25
CA LYS A 442 44.93 32.34 16.26
C LYS A 442 46.04 31.71 15.40
N GLY A 443 46.48 32.49 14.42
CA GLY A 443 47.82 32.42 13.82
C GLY A 443 48.20 33.75 13.20
N GLU A 444 49.11 34.48 13.85
CA GLU A 444 49.87 35.63 13.31
C GLU A 444 51.34 35.43 13.76
N PRO A 445 52.36 36.03 13.10
CA PRO A 445 52.28 37.28 12.34
C PRO A 445 52.91 37.25 10.94
N GLY A 446 52.41 38.11 10.05
CA GLY A 446 53.04 38.46 8.79
C GLY A 446 54.04 39.62 8.94
N ARG A 447 55.02 39.68 8.02
CA ARG A 447 55.87 40.85 7.79
C ARG A 447 55.72 41.30 6.33
N SER A 448 55.41 42.59 6.19
CA SER A 448 55.63 43.52 5.07
C SER A 448 55.01 43.25 3.69
N GLY A 449 54.24 44.25 3.22
CA GLY A 449 54.51 44.86 1.92
C GLY A 449 53.34 45.04 0.94
N ASN A 450 52.61 46.14 1.12
CA ASN A 450 52.30 47.13 0.07
C ASN A 450 51.40 46.80 -1.16
N TYR A 451 50.33 47.61 -1.23
CA TYR A 451 49.91 48.49 -2.35
C TYR A 451 48.78 48.08 -3.34
N TRP A 452 47.76 48.97 -3.39
CA TRP A 452 46.72 49.25 -4.41
C TRP A 452 45.59 48.22 -4.63
N SER A 453 44.35 48.53 -5.01
CA SER A 453 43.33 49.59 -4.79
C SER A 453 42.24 49.35 -5.86
N ALA A 454 40.96 49.53 -5.52
CA ALA A 454 39.79 49.78 -6.40
C ALA A 454 39.37 48.66 -7.41
N ILE A 455 38.22 47.97 -7.25
CA ILE A 455 36.79 48.35 -7.47
C ILE A 455 36.33 48.11 -8.94
N PRO A 456 35.07 47.64 -9.16
CA PRO A 456 34.63 46.77 -10.25
C PRO A 456 33.90 47.54 -11.37
N PRO A 457 33.16 46.89 -12.30
CA PRO A 457 31.86 46.24 -12.02
C PRO A 457 31.80 44.72 -12.24
#